data_AF-A0A5M3Y3B3-F1
#
_entry.id   AF-A0A5M3Y3B3-F1
#
_cell.length_a   1.000
_cell.length_b   1.000
_cell.length_c   1.000
_cell.angle_alpha   90.00
_cell.angle_beta   90.00
_cell.angle_gamma   90.00
#
_symmetry.space_group_name_H-M   'P 1'
#
loop_
_entity.id
_entity.type
_entity.pdbx_description
1 polymer ?
#
loop_
_entity_poly.entity_id
_entity_poly.type
_entity_poly.pdbx_seq_one_letter_code
_entity_poly.pdbx_strand_id
1 'polypeptide(L)' 'MDPASPQAQRVVDLILDPGLSVAERRALADQLATFTDVRVERYWRLMGVLNGHPPFPPAAAAYEWLIAALRAER' A
#
# COMPACT_ATOMS: atom_id res chain seq x y z
N MET A 1 1.90 9.06 9.72
CA MET A 1 0.66 9.85 9.59
C MET A 1 -0.50 8.93 9.93
N ASP A 2 -1.52 9.39 10.66
CA ASP A 2 -2.71 8.56 10.90
C ASP A 2 -3.47 8.34 9.57
N PRO A 3 -3.66 7.09 9.11
CA PRO A 3 -4.36 6.79 7.86
C PRO A 3 -5.81 7.29 7.82
N ALA A 4 -6.47 7.42 8.97
CA ALA A 4 -7.86 7.89 9.05
C ALA A 4 -7.98 9.42 9.12
N SER A 5 -6.86 10.14 9.11
CA SER A 5 -6.86 11.59 9.23
C SER A 5 -7.30 12.29 7.93
N PRO A 6 -7.87 13.50 8.00
CA PRO A 6 -8.16 14.31 6.80
C PRO A 6 -6.92 14.61 5.96
N GLN A 7 -5.74 14.66 6.59
CA GLN A 7 -4.48 14.83 5.87
C GLN A 7 -4.13 13.60 5.04
N ALA A 8 -4.36 12.39 5.57
CA ALA A 8 -4.15 11.15 4.83
C ALA A 8 -5.09 11.06 3.63
N GLN A 9 -6.36 11.44 3.80
CA GLN A 9 -7.32 11.44 2.70
C GLN A 9 -6.87 12.33 1.53
N ARG A 10 -6.37 13.54 1.82
CA ARG A 10 -5.80 14.41 0.79
C ARG A 10 -4.62 13.78 0.06
N VAL A 11 -3.76 13.02 0.74
CA VAL A 11 -2.64 12.32 0.10
C VAL A 11 -3.15 11.21 -0.81
N VAL A 12 -4.14 10.44 -0.36
CA VAL A 12 -4.78 9.39 -1.17
C VAL A 12 -5.42 9.97 -2.43
N ASP A 13 -6.11 11.10 -2.31
CA ASP A 13 -6.76 11.77 -3.44
C ASP A 13 -5.77 12.37 -4.47
N LEU A 14 -4.50 12.53 -4.12
CA LEU A 14 -3.45 12.91 -5.09
C LEU A 14 -2.96 11.72 -5.94
N ILE A 15 -3.18 10.49 -5.44
CA ILE A 15 -2.66 9.27 -6.05
C ILE A 15 -3.75 8.57 -6.86
N LEU A 16 -5.00 8.66 -6.41
CA LEU A 16 -6.14 7.97 -7.00
C LEU A 16 -6.91 8.84 -7.98
N ASP A 17 -7.63 8.18 -8.88
CA ASP A 17 -8.63 8.84 -9.70
C ASP A 17 -9.75 9.42 -8.79
N PRO A 18 -10.06 10.73 -8.89
CA PRO A 18 -11.14 11.34 -8.11
C PRO A 18 -12.54 10.76 -8.42
N GLY A 19 -12.71 10.03 -9.54
CA GLY A 19 -13.94 9.36 -9.91
C GLY A 19 -14.20 8.02 -9.21
N LEU A 20 -13.22 7.47 -8.46
CA LEU A 20 -13.38 6.19 -7.77
C LEU A 20 -14.39 6.27 -6.64
N SER A 21 -15.42 5.41 -6.71
CA SER A 21 -16.39 5.23 -5.64
C SER A 21 -15.76 4.57 -4.41
N VAL A 22 -16.42 4.74 -3.25
CA VAL A 22 -16.01 4.09 -1.99
C VAL A 22 -15.91 2.56 -2.14
N ALA A 23 -16.79 1.95 -2.92
CA ALA A 23 -16.75 0.50 -3.18
C ALA A 23 -15.51 0.08 -3.98
N GLU A 24 -15.15 0.85 -5.01
CA GLU A 24 -13.95 0.59 -5.83
C GLU A 24 -12.67 0.83 -5.03
N ARG A 25 -12.64 1.84 -4.17
CA ARG A 25 -11.51 2.09 -3.25
C ARG A 25 -11.29 0.95 -2.27
N ARG A 26 -12.38 0.36 -1.73
CA ARG A 26 -12.30 -0.84 -0.89
C ARG A 26 -11.82 -2.06 -1.67
N ALA A 27 -12.32 -2.28 -2.89
CA ALA A 27 -11.85 -3.35 -3.75
C ALA A 27 -10.35 -3.22 -4.07
N LEU A 28 -9.87 -2.00 -4.32
CA LEU A 28 -8.45 -1.71 -4.50
C LEU A 28 -7.64 -2.05 -3.25
N ALA A 29 -8.13 -1.71 -2.06
CA ALA A 29 -7.47 -2.04 -0.80
C ALA A 29 -7.31 -3.57 -0.62
N ASP A 30 -8.33 -4.35 -1.01
CA ASP A 30 -8.29 -5.81 -0.93
C ASP A 30 -7.34 -6.42 -1.96
N GLN A 31 -7.30 -5.86 -3.19
CA GLN A 31 -6.32 -6.26 -4.20
C GLN A 31 -4.89 -5.99 -3.72
N LEU A 32 -4.61 -4.79 -3.19
CA LEU A 32 -3.29 -4.46 -2.65
C LEU A 32 -2.89 -5.40 -1.51
N ALA A 33 -3.80 -5.64 -0.56
CA ALA A 33 -3.57 -6.55 0.57
C ALA A 33 -3.19 -7.98 0.14
N THR A 34 -3.61 -8.42 -1.05
CA THR A 34 -3.25 -9.73 -1.60
C THR A 34 -1.77 -9.81 -2.02
N PHE A 35 -1.20 -8.70 -2.49
CA PHE A 35 0.14 -8.69 -3.10
C PHE A 35 1.24 -8.04 -2.23
N THR A 36 0.88 -7.23 -1.24
CA THR A 36 1.85 -6.45 -0.45
C THR A 36 2.15 -7.01 0.94
N ASP A 37 2.07 -8.33 1.11
CA ASP A 37 2.42 -9.00 2.37
C ASP A 37 3.92 -8.86 2.67
N VAL A 38 4.26 -8.53 3.92
CA VAL A 38 5.64 -8.49 4.47
C VAL A 38 6.44 -9.77 4.14
N ARG A 39 5.77 -10.92 4.04
CA ARG A 39 6.38 -12.21 3.66
C ARG A 39 6.92 -12.18 2.22
N VAL A 40 6.17 -11.58 1.29
CA VAL A 40 6.59 -11.42 -0.11
C VAL A 40 7.80 -10.48 -0.18
N GLU A 41 7.79 -9.39 0.59
CA GLU A 41 8.94 -8.48 0.68
C GLU A 41 10.21 -9.20 1.17
N ARG A 42 10.10 -10.02 2.22
CA ARG A 42 11.23 -10.79 2.76
C ARG A 42 11.75 -11.83 1.77
N TYR A 43 10.85 -12.52 1.08
CA TYR A 43 11.21 -13.48 0.03
C TYR A 43 12.01 -12.79 -1.08
N TRP A 44 11.52 -11.67 -1.61
CA TRP A 44 12.22 -10.95 -2.67
C TRP A 44 13.54 -10.33 -2.21
N ARG A 45 13.63 -9.89 -0.95
CA ARG A 45 14.89 -9.42 -0.37
C ARG A 45 15.92 -10.54 -0.35
N LEU A 46 15.51 -11.74 0.07
CA LEU A 46 16.39 -12.91 0.05
C LEU A 46 16.83 -13.25 -1.39
N MET A 47 15.90 -13.25 -2.35
CA MET A 47 16.23 -13.47 -3.75
C MET A 47 17.20 -12.41 -4.30
N GLY A 48 17.05 -11.15 -3.91
CA GLY A 48 17.97 -10.08 -4.26
C GLY A 48 19.38 -10.30 -3.72
N VAL A 49 19.49 -10.70 -2.44
CA VAL A 49 20.78 -11.03 -1.81
C VAL A 49 21.45 -12.21 -2.52
N LEU A 50 20.72 -13.27 -2.81
CA LEU A 50 21.25 -14.46 -3.51
C LEU A 50 21.75 -14.12 -4.92
N ASN A 51 21.10 -13.17 -5.61
CA ASN A 51 21.45 -12.76 -6.96
C ASN A 51 22.42 -11.56 -7.02
N GLY A 52 22.90 -11.06 -5.89
CA GLY A 52 23.81 -9.91 -5.84
C GLY A 52 23.17 -8.58 -6.25
N HIS A 53 21.84 -8.47 -6.20
CA HIS A 53 21.15 -7.22 -6.44
C HIS A 53 21.22 -6.28 -5.22
N PRO A 54 21.27 -4.95 -5.44
CA PRO A 54 21.17 -4.00 -4.34
C PRO A 54 19.81 -4.13 -3.61
N PRO A 55 19.77 -3.89 -2.29
CA PRO A 55 18.52 -3.96 -1.54
C PRO A 55 17.55 -2.87 -2.03
N PHE A 56 16.30 -3.27 -2.27
CA PHE A 56 15.22 -2.33 -2.54
C PHE A 56 14.72 -1.70 -1.22
N PRO A 57 14.24 -0.44 -1.25
CA PRO A 57 13.64 0.20 -0.09
C PRO A 57 12.45 -0.62 0.44
N PRO A 58 12.29 -0.76 1.77
CA PRO A 58 11.09 -1.38 2.34
C PRO A 58 9.84 -0.63 1.88
N ALA A 59 8.84 -1.37 1.39
CA ALA A 59 7.61 -0.80 0.85
C ALA A 59 6.37 -1.30 1.59
N ALA A 60 6.45 -2.43 2.31
CA ALA A 60 5.32 -3.03 3.00
C ALA A 60 4.60 -2.05 3.93
N ALA A 61 5.35 -1.29 4.74
CA ALA A 61 4.78 -0.31 5.65
C ALA A 61 4.01 0.83 4.93
N ALA A 62 4.47 1.23 3.74
CA ALA A 62 3.78 2.24 2.94
C ALA A 62 2.47 1.69 2.35
N TYR A 63 2.47 0.43 1.91
CA TYR A 63 1.27 -0.23 1.41
C TYR A 63 0.27 -0.54 2.52
N GLU A 64 0.71 -0.98 3.69
CA GLU A 64 -0.15 -1.16 4.87
C GLU A 64 -0.83 0.14 5.26
N TRP A 65 -0.10 1.26 5.24
CA TRP A 65 -0.66 2.58 5.48
C TRP A 65 -1.70 2.97 4.43
N LEU A 66 -1.41 2.76 3.14
CA LEU A 66 -2.34 3.08 2.04
C LEU A 66 -3.62 2.24 2.12
N ILE A 67 -3.50 0.93 2.39
CA ILE A 67 -4.63 0.03 2.59
C ILE A 67 -5.49 0.49 3.76
N ALA A 68 -4.88 0.90 4.87
CA ALA A 68 -5.61 1.42 6.03
C ALA A 68 -6.34 2.73 5.70
N ALA A 69 -5.72 3.64 4.94
CA ALA A 69 -6.35 4.89 4.53
C ALA A 69 -7.56 4.65 3.60
N LEU A 70 -7.40 3.79 2.60
CA LEU A 70 -8.47 3.38 1.67
C LEU A 70 -9.67 2.77 2.41
N ARG A 71 -9.44 2.05 3.51
CA ARG A 71 -10.49 1.42 4.31
C ARG A 71 -11.14 2.35 5.32
N ALA A 72 -10.45 3.41 5.73
CA ALA A 72 -10.95 4.42 6.66
C ALA A 72 -11.91 5.41 5.99
N GLU A 73 -11.87 5.51 4.66
CA GLU A 73 -12.79 6.31 3.88
C GLU A 73 -14.24 5.80 4.01
N ARG A 74 -15.15 6.75 4.24
CA ARG A 74 -16.53 6.50 4.65
C ARG A 74 -17.51 6.87 3.55
#